data_AF-A0ABD3VSU9-F1
#
_entry.id   AF-A0ABD3VSU9-F1
#
_cell.length_a   1.000
_cell.length_b   1.000
_cell.length_c   1.000
_cell.angle_alpha   90.00
_cell.angle_beta   90.00
_cell.angle_gamma   90.00
#
_symmetry.space_group_name_H-M   'P 1'
#
loop_
_entity.id
_entity.type
_entity.pdbx_description
1 polymer ?
#
loop_
_entity_poly.entity_id
_entity_poly.type
_entity_poly.pdbx_seq_one_letter_code
_entity_poly.pdbx_strand_id
1 'polypeptide(L)'
;MLEFAKMQFLMRSEPNRTAIEKQLQDCFTQIQWPQTESDCTILTCTLTSDVPDCKKKALTWAKQAEQNLHDFLKVISVHDLEVFQEIFETVLQNIQNLTIAKPDGVALFVKNVQFCIQVVGHKAVATVVVKDIDDIIKKAVSDFDRKKKQTRETLTNFK
;
A
#
# COMPACT_ATOMS: atom_id res chain seq x y z
N MET A 1 4.19 6.91 -9.65
CA MET A 1 4.11 6.93 -8.17
C MET A 1 3.14 5.88 -7.61
N LEU A 2 1.90 5.76 -8.09
CA LEU A 2 0.92 4.78 -7.55
C LEU A 2 1.34 3.31 -7.75
N GLU A 3 1.94 2.97 -8.90
CA GLU A 3 2.41 1.60 -9.16
C GLU A 3 3.63 1.24 -8.30
N PHE A 4 4.49 2.22 -8.00
CA PHE A 4 5.64 2.04 -7.13
C PHE A 4 5.23 1.63 -5.70
N ALA A 5 4.24 2.32 -5.12
CA ALA A 5 3.73 1.99 -3.79
C ALA A 5 3.14 0.56 -3.73
N LYS A 6 2.45 0.14 -4.80
CA LYS A 6 1.95 -1.24 -4.90
C LYS A 6 3.09 -2.25 -4.96
N MET A 7 4.15 -1.98 -5.73
CA MET A 7 5.33 -2.86 -5.77
C MET A 7 6.05 -2.93 -4.43
N GLN A 8 6.20 -1.80 -3.72
CA GLN A 8 6.75 -1.79 -2.37
C GLN A 8 5.93 -2.62 -1.38
N PHE A 9 4.60 -2.56 -1.49
CA PHE A 9 3.71 -3.42 -0.70
C PHE A 9 3.96 -4.91 -0.98
N LEU A 10 4.10 -5.31 -2.25
CA LEU A 10 4.39 -6.71 -2.61
C LEU A 10 5.75 -7.17 -2.10
N MET A 11 6.79 -6.34 -2.20
CA MET A 11 8.12 -6.68 -1.72
C MET A 11 8.17 -6.90 -0.19
N ARG A 12 7.30 -6.23 0.57
CA ARG A 12 7.21 -6.34 2.03
C ARG A 12 6.27 -7.45 2.50
N SER A 13 5.50 -8.04 1.60
CA SER A 13 4.49 -9.03 1.94
C SER A 13 4.78 -10.37 1.27
N GLU A 14 5.44 -11.26 1.99
CA GLU A 14 5.76 -12.61 1.50
C GLU A 14 4.53 -13.34 0.92
N PRO A 15 3.36 -13.36 1.58
CA PRO A 15 2.19 -14.05 1.03
C PRO A 15 1.74 -13.50 -0.32
N ASN A 16 1.77 -12.18 -0.50
CA ASN A 16 1.39 -11.55 -1.76
C ASN A 16 2.45 -11.75 -2.84
N ARG A 17 3.73 -11.73 -2.46
CA ARG A 17 4.85 -12.02 -3.34
C ARG A 17 4.78 -13.44 -3.90
N THR A 18 4.55 -14.43 -3.04
CA THR A 18 4.37 -15.82 -3.45
C THR A 18 3.12 -16.00 -4.32
N ALA A 19 2.02 -15.31 -4.00
CA ALA A 19 0.79 -15.42 -4.76
C ALA A 19 0.94 -14.94 -6.21
N ILE A 20 1.61 -13.80 -6.43
CA ILE A 20 1.85 -13.29 -7.78
C ILE A 20 2.92 -14.09 -8.52
N GLU A 21 3.97 -14.57 -7.84
CA GLU A 21 4.95 -15.49 -8.44
C GLU A 21 4.26 -16.75 -8.97
N LYS A 22 3.35 -17.34 -8.19
CA LYS A 22 2.57 -18.51 -8.63
C LYS A 22 1.69 -18.20 -9.83
N GLN A 23 0.97 -17.08 -9.82
CA GLN A 23 0.14 -16.67 -10.96
C GLN A 23 0.98 -16.45 -12.23
N LEU A 24 2.18 -15.92 -12.10
CA LEU A 24 3.10 -15.69 -13.23
C LEU A 24 3.72 -17.01 -13.73
N GLN A 25 3.99 -17.97 -12.84
CA GLN A 25 4.45 -19.30 -13.24
C GLN A 25 3.43 -20.02 -14.13
N ASP A 26 2.12 -19.84 -13.88
CA ASP A 26 1.06 -20.41 -14.71
C ASP A 26 1.09 -19.90 -16.17
N CYS A 27 1.74 -18.76 -16.42
CA CYS A 27 1.99 -18.22 -17.77
C CYS A 27 3.46 -18.27 -18.21
N PHE A 28 4.26 -19.18 -17.62
CA PHE A 28 5.68 -19.36 -17.93
C PHE A 28 6.50 -18.08 -17.75
N THR A 29 6.21 -17.37 -16.66
CA THR A 29 6.89 -16.13 -16.31
C THR A 29 7.55 -16.27 -14.95
N GLN A 30 8.83 -15.95 -14.89
CA GLN A 30 9.54 -15.72 -13.65
C GLN A 30 9.70 -14.21 -13.42
N ILE A 31 9.34 -13.74 -12.24
CA ILE A 31 9.57 -12.36 -11.82
C ILE A 31 10.91 -12.27 -11.08
N GLN A 32 11.70 -11.25 -11.41
CA GLN A 32 12.84 -10.82 -10.62
C GLN A 32 12.46 -9.51 -9.93
N TRP A 33 12.44 -9.56 -8.61
CA TRP A 33 12.10 -8.41 -7.79
C TRP A 33 13.24 -7.38 -7.78
N PRO A 34 12.90 -6.09 -7.82
CA PRO A 34 13.89 -5.03 -7.72
C PRO A 34 14.63 -5.13 -6.38
N GLN A 35 15.95 -4.93 -6.38
CA GLN A 35 16.75 -4.95 -5.14
C GLN A 35 16.75 -3.58 -4.47
N THR A 36 16.65 -2.53 -5.27
CA THR A 36 16.58 -1.14 -4.85
C THR A 36 15.35 -0.45 -5.44
N GLU A 37 14.98 0.71 -4.88
CA GLU A 37 13.83 1.49 -5.36
C GLU A 37 13.99 2.02 -6.79
N SER A 38 15.23 2.12 -7.27
CA SER A 38 15.55 2.51 -8.65
C SER A 38 15.54 1.36 -9.64
N ASP A 39 15.49 0.11 -9.17
CA ASP A 39 15.55 -1.05 -10.05
C ASP A 39 14.20 -1.31 -10.72
N CYS A 40 14.25 -1.77 -11.96
CA CYS A 40 13.06 -2.22 -12.68
C CYS A 40 12.67 -3.63 -12.23
N THR A 41 11.37 -3.91 -12.24
CA THR A 41 10.88 -5.30 -12.15
C THR A 41 11.09 -5.98 -13.49
N ILE A 42 11.75 -7.14 -13.49
CA ILE A 42 12.05 -7.88 -14.72
C ILE A 42 11.17 -9.13 -14.77
N LEU A 43 10.54 -9.35 -15.92
CA LEU A 43 9.79 -10.57 -16.22
C LEU A 43 10.58 -11.39 -17.24
N THR A 44 10.84 -12.65 -16.92
CA THR A 44 11.62 -13.58 -17.75
C THR A 44 10.73 -14.71 -18.23
N CYS A 45 10.79 -15.00 -19.53
CA CYS A 45 10.08 -16.11 -20.13
C CYS A 45 10.77 -17.42 -19.77
N THR A 46 10.01 -18.38 -19.25
CA THR A 46 10.49 -19.73 -18.91
C THR A 46 9.90 -20.80 -19.83
N LEU A 47 9.31 -20.41 -20.97
CA LEU A 47 8.81 -21.34 -21.98
C LEU A 47 9.94 -22.19 -22.55
N THR A 48 9.70 -23.49 -22.65
CA THR A 48 10.59 -24.49 -23.25
C THR A 48 9.91 -25.18 -24.44
N SER A 49 10.69 -25.82 -25.31
CA SER A 49 10.20 -26.38 -26.58
C SER A 49 9.28 -27.59 -26.44
N ASP A 50 9.28 -28.24 -25.27
CA ASP A 50 8.41 -29.36 -24.90
C ASP A 50 6.98 -28.92 -24.52
N VAL A 51 6.74 -27.61 -24.31
CA VAL A 51 5.41 -27.08 -24.02
C VAL A 51 4.53 -27.12 -25.29
N PRO A 52 3.30 -27.69 -25.22
CA PRO A 52 2.36 -27.65 -26.34
C PRO A 52 2.10 -26.22 -26.82
N ASP A 53 2.07 -26.03 -28.14
CA ASP A 53 1.91 -24.72 -28.79
C ASP A 53 2.97 -23.68 -28.38
N CYS A 54 4.19 -24.09 -27.98
CA CYS A 54 5.26 -23.21 -27.50
C CYS A 54 5.47 -21.98 -28.40
N LYS A 55 5.55 -22.15 -29.73
CA LYS A 55 5.73 -21.03 -30.67
C LYS A 55 4.59 -20.01 -30.58
N LYS A 56 3.33 -20.47 -30.46
CA LYS A 56 2.16 -19.59 -30.34
C LYS A 56 2.15 -18.88 -28.99
N LYS A 57 2.48 -19.60 -27.91
CA LYS A 57 2.57 -19.03 -26.55
C LYS A 57 3.68 -17.97 -26.47
N ALA A 58 4.85 -18.25 -27.04
CA ALA A 58 5.98 -17.32 -27.05
C ALA A 58 5.63 -15.99 -27.76
N LEU A 59 4.86 -16.03 -28.84
CA LEU A 59 4.41 -14.82 -29.57
C LEU A 59 3.51 -13.90 -28.72
N THR A 60 2.77 -14.45 -27.76
CA THR A 60 1.85 -13.68 -26.91
C THR A 60 2.35 -13.53 -25.47
N TRP A 61 3.51 -14.12 -25.14
CA TRP A 61 3.98 -14.26 -23.76
C TRP A 61 4.14 -12.90 -23.07
N ALA A 62 4.86 -11.95 -23.69
CA ALA A 62 5.14 -10.66 -23.07
C ALA A 62 3.86 -9.92 -22.67
N LYS A 63 2.88 -9.87 -23.60
CA LYS A 63 1.57 -9.27 -23.35
C LYS A 63 0.81 -9.99 -22.23
N GLN A 64 0.86 -11.32 -22.18
CA GLN A 64 0.20 -12.11 -21.13
C GLN A 64 0.86 -11.89 -19.76
N ALA A 65 2.19 -11.87 -19.72
CA ALA A 65 2.96 -11.63 -18.50
C ALA A 65 2.67 -10.23 -17.92
N GLU A 66 2.71 -9.19 -18.76
CA GLU A 66 2.36 -7.81 -18.39
C GLU A 66 0.92 -7.72 -17.91
N GLN A 67 -0.02 -8.31 -18.65
CA GLN A 67 -1.44 -8.29 -18.28
C GLN A 67 -1.68 -8.97 -16.93
N ASN A 68 -1.06 -10.13 -16.68
CA ASN A 68 -1.19 -10.84 -15.41
C ASN A 68 -0.65 -10.03 -14.23
N LEU A 69 0.54 -9.44 -14.36
CA LEU A 69 1.10 -8.54 -13.36
C LEU A 69 0.16 -7.34 -13.12
N HIS A 70 -0.29 -6.70 -14.19
CA HIS A 70 -1.18 -5.55 -14.10
C HIS A 70 -2.53 -5.89 -13.44
N ASP A 71 -3.14 -7.04 -13.77
CA ASP A 71 -4.39 -7.47 -13.16
C ASP A 71 -4.23 -7.82 -11.68
N PHE A 72 -3.09 -8.38 -11.27
CA PHE A 72 -2.77 -8.51 -9.85
C PHE A 72 -2.67 -7.14 -9.17
N LEU A 73 -1.97 -6.18 -9.77
CA LEU A 73 -1.85 -4.83 -9.22
C LEU A 73 -3.20 -4.07 -9.18
N LYS A 74 -4.19 -4.43 -10.01
CA LYS A 74 -5.53 -3.84 -9.97
C LYS A 74 -6.31 -4.17 -8.71
N VAL A 75 -6.03 -5.27 -8.02
CA VAL A 75 -6.73 -5.62 -6.77
C VAL A 75 -6.18 -4.88 -5.54
N ILE A 76 -5.04 -4.21 -5.72
CA ILE A 76 -4.37 -3.40 -4.70
C ILE A 76 -4.81 -1.94 -4.87
N SER A 77 -5.25 -1.30 -3.79
CA SER A 77 -5.50 0.15 -3.73
C SER A 77 -4.40 0.88 -2.97
N VAL A 78 -4.28 2.16 -3.25
CA VAL A 78 -3.38 3.11 -2.60
C VAL A 78 -4.23 4.29 -2.19
N HIS A 79 -4.15 4.68 -0.92
CA HIS A 79 -4.87 5.82 -0.35
C HIS A 79 -3.88 6.69 0.40
N ASP A 80 -3.87 7.98 0.11
CA ASP A 80 -3.07 8.96 0.83
C ASP A 80 -3.99 9.71 1.79
N LEU A 81 -3.64 9.70 3.08
CA LEU A 81 -4.38 10.37 4.15
C LEU A 81 -3.53 11.51 4.69
N GLU A 82 -3.90 12.73 4.30
CA GLU A 82 -3.25 13.95 4.77
C GLU A 82 -3.68 14.26 6.20
N VAL A 83 -2.71 14.67 7.03
CA VAL A 83 -2.91 14.97 8.43
C VAL A 83 -2.27 16.31 8.73
N PHE A 84 -2.96 17.15 9.51
CA PHE A 84 -2.38 18.41 9.95
C PHE A 84 -1.12 18.17 10.80
N GLN A 85 -0.08 18.98 10.55
CA GLN A 85 1.21 18.87 11.26
C GLN A 85 1.02 18.87 12.79
N GLU A 86 0.10 19.70 13.29
CA GLU A 86 -0.15 19.90 14.72
C GLU A 86 -0.71 18.65 15.42
N ILE A 87 -1.31 17.73 14.68
CA ILE A 87 -1.89 16.49 15.22
C ILE A 87 -1.17 15.23 14.72
N PHE A 88 -0.16 15.38 13.86
CA PHE A 88 0.48 14.26 13.16
C PHE A 88 1.04 13.22 14.13
N GLU A 89 1.84 13.64 15.11
CA GLU A 89 2.40 12.76 16.15
C GLU A 89 1.31 12.03 16.95
N THR A 90 0.22 12.73 17.27
CA THR A 90 -0.91 12.12 17.99
C THR A 90 -1.60 11.06 17.13
N VAL A 91 -1.75 11.30 15.84
CA VAL A 91 -2.31 10.32 14.91
C VAL A 91 -1.40 9.10 14.79
N LEU A 92 -0.08 9.29 14.65
CA LEU A 92 0.89 8.18 14.57
C LEU A 92 0.85 7.28 15.82
N GLN A 93 0.80 7.87 17.02
CA GLN A 93 0.68 7.12 18.27
C GLN A 93 -0.61 6.29 18.34
N ASN A 94 -1.73 6.83 17.85
CA ASN A 94 -3.00 6.09 17.83
C ASN A 94 -2.97 4.96 16.79
N ILE A 95 -2.32 5.17 15.65
CA ILE A 95 -2.16 4.14 14.60
C ILE A 95 -1.31 2.98 15.09
N GLN A 96 -0.27 3.21 15.89
CA GLN A 96 0.54 2.14 16.47
C GLN A 96 -0.30 1.17 17.33
N ASN A 97 -1.42 1.64 17.87
CA ASN A 97 -2.34 0.84 18.67
C ASN A 97 -3.49 0.23 17.85
N LEU A 98 -3.55 0.48 16.54
CA LEU A 98 -4.61 -0.03 15.67
C LEU A 98 -4.43 -1.54 15.46
N THR A 99 -5.45 -2.32 15.80
CA THR A 99 -5.48 -3.76 15.53
C THR A 99 -6.02 -4.02 14.13
N ILE A 100 -5.15 -4.41 13.21
CA ILE A 100 -5.52 -4.76 11.84
C ILE A 100 -5.87 -6.25 11.77
N ALA A 101 -7.12 -6.57 11.46
CA ALA A 101 -7.60 -7.96 11.42
C ALA A 101 -6.90 -8.85 10.37
N LYS A 102 -6.41 -8.25 9.27
CA LYS A 102 -5.70 -8.93 8.18
C LYS A 102 -4.41 -8.18 7.84
N PRO A 103 -3.35 -8.30 8.67
CA PRO A 103 -2.13 -7.50 8.54
C PRO A 103 -1.41 -7.76 7.21
N ASP A 104 -1.41 -9.00 6.70
CA ASP A 104 -0.81 -9.30 5.38
C ASP A 104 -1.56 -8.67 4.20
N GLY A 105 -2.79 -8.18 4.44
CA GLY A 105 -3.64 -7.58 3.42
C GLY A 105 -3.37 -6.10 3.18
N VAL A 106 -2.53 -5.44 4.00
CA VAL A 106 -2.36 -3.99 4.00
C VAL A 106 -1.03 -3.57 4.63
N ALA A 107 -0.44 -2.50 4.13
CA ALA A 107 0.74 -1.84 4.70
C ALA A 107 0.48 -0.34 4.84
N LEU A 108 1.12 0.25 5.84
CA LEU A 108 1.13 1.68 6.11
C LEU A 108 2.52 2.24 5.82
N PHE A 109 2.58 3.29 5.02
CA PHE A 109 3.81 4.02 4.73
C PHE A 109 3.67 5.45 5.26
N VAL A 110 4.50 5.79 6.24
CA VAL A 110 4.49 7.13 6.85
C VAL A 110 5.40 8.05 6.05
N LYS A 111 4.83 9.12 5.50
CA LYS A 111 5.54 10.17 4.75
C LYS A 111 5.67 11.40 5.65
N ASN A 112 6.68 11.39 6.52
CA ASN A 112 6.88 12.41 7.56
C ASN A 112 6.94 13.84 7.01
N VAL A 113 7.61 14.06 5.88
CA VAL A 113 7.79 15.40 5.29
C VAL A 113 6.46 15.96 4.75
N GLN A 114 5.59 15.10 4.25
CA GLN A 114 4.28 15.47 3.71
C GLN A 114 3.15 15.39 4.73
N PHE A 115 3.43 15.02 5.98
CA PHE A 115 2.43 14.73 7.02
C PHE A 115 1.30 13.82 6.50
N CYS A 116 1.70 12.78 5.76
CA CYS A 116 0.78 11.91 5.05
C CYS A 116 1.00 10.45 5.46
N ILE A 117 -0.10 9.72 5.65
CA ILE A 117 -0.09 8.28 5.86
C ILE A 117 -0.64 7.64 4.59
N GLN A 118 0.21 6.88 3.91
CA GLN A 118 -0.18 6.14 2.72
C GLN A 118 -0.56 4.70 3.09
N VAL A 119 -1.81 4.34 2.83
CA VAL A 119 -2.36 2.99 3.02
C VAL A 119 -2.32 2.25 1.68
N VAL A 120 -1.64 1.11 1.63
CA VAL A 120 -1.55 0.28 0.42
C VAL A 120 -1.95 -1.14 0.76
N GLY A 121 -2.84 -1.75 -0.01
CA GLY A 121 -3.25 -3.12 0.26
C GLY A 121 -4.38 -3.59 -0.63
N HIS A 122 -4.87 -4.80 -0.35
CA HIS A 122 -6.07 -5.32 -1.02
C HIS A 122 -7.26 -4.40 -0.76
N LYS A 123 -7.99 -4.03 -1.81
CA LYS A 123 -9.07 -3.03 -1.77
C LYS A 123 -9.97 -3.12 -0.54
N ALA A 124 -10.50 -4.31 -0.24
CA ALA A 124 -11.41 -4.51 0.88
C ALA A 124 -10.74 -4.25 2.25
N VAL A 125 -9.48 -4.69 2.41
CA VAL A 125 -8.73 -4.52 3.67
C VAL A 125 -8.27 -3.07 3.82
N ALA A 126 -7.71 -2.50 2.75
CA ALA A 126 -7.24 -1.12 2.73
C ALA A 126 -8.39 -0.13 3.01
N THR A 127 -9.59 -0.37 2.47
CA THR A 127 -10.76 0.49 2.72
C THR A 127 -11.17 0.51 4.20
N VAL A 128 -11.11 -0.64 4.87
CA VAL A 128 -11.42 -0.72 6.31
C VAL A 128 -10.38 0.06 7.12
N VAL A 129 -9.09 -0.17 6.84
CA VAL A 129 -8.01 0.52 7.56
C VAL A 129 -8.01 2.03 7.30
N VAL A 130 -8.33 2.46 6.06
CA VAL A 130 -8.51 3.88 5.74
C VAL A 130 -9.59 4.51 6.62
N LYS A 131 -10.73 3.83 6.77
CA LYS A 131 -11.81 4.33 7.61
C LYS A 131 -11.39 4.43 9.08
N ASP A 132 -10.69 3.42 9.59
CA ASP A 132 -10.19 3.42 10.97
C ASP A 132 -9.21 4.58 11.22
N ILE A 133 -8.32 4.85 10.26
CA ILE A 133 -7.38 5.98 10.33
C ILE A 133 -8.11 7.33 10.20
N ASP A 134 -9.09 7.45 9.30
CA ASP A 134 -9.92 8.66 9.19
C ASP A 134 -10.63 9.00 10.51
N ASP A 135 -11.14 7.98 11.20
CA ASP A 135 -11.81 8.18 12.49
C ASP A 135 -10.81 8.58 13.59
N ILE A 136 -9.58 8.05 13.56
CA ILE A 136 -8.47 8.51 14.41
C ILE A 136 -8.16 9.99 14.13
N ILE A 137 -8.04 10.38 12.87
CA ILE A 137 -7.75 11.76 12.46
C ILE A 137 -8.85 12.71 12.94
N LYS A 138 -10.13 12.39 12.70
CA LYS A 138 -11.27 13.19 13.14
C LYS A 138 -11.31 13.37 14.66
N LYS A 139 -11.00 12.32 15.41
CA LYS A 139 -10.91 12.36 16.86
C LYS A 139 -9.76 13.28 17.32
N ALA A 140 -8.59 13.16 16.71
CA ALA A 140 -7.44 14.00 17.01
C ALA A 140 -7.71 15.50 16.71
N VAL A 141 -8.37 15.81 15.59
CA VAL A 141 -8.83 17.18 15.27
C VAL A 141 -9.78 17.71 16.35
N SER A 142 -10.78 16.92 16.72
CA SER A 142 -11.78 17.32 17.72
C SER A 142 -11.13 17.57 19.09
N ASP A 143 -10.19 16.73 19.49
CA ASP A 143 -9.44 16.88 20.75
C ASP A 143 -8.51 18.10 20.72
N PHE A 144 -7.88 18.38 19.58
CA PHE A 144 -7.05 19.57 19.37
C PHE A 144 -7.87 20.85 19.47
N ASP A 145 -9.03 20.92 18.81
CA ASP A 145 -9.92 22.08 18.85
C ASP A 145 -10.48 22.32 20.26
N ARG A 146 -10.83 21.24 20.98
CA ARG A 146 -11.27 21.34 22.38
C ARG A 146 -10.18 21.91 23.28
N LYS A 147 -8.95 21.42 23.19
CA LYS A 147 -7.80 21.94 23.95
C LYS A 147 -7.55 23.41 23.63
N LYS A 148 -7.62 23.78 22.35
CA LYS A 148 -7.42 25.18 21.90
C LYS A 148 -8.46 26.14 22.48
N LYS A 149 -9.74 25.73 22.55
CA LYS A 149 -10.80 26.54 23.18
C LYS A 149 -10.56 26.73 24.69
N GLN A 150 -10.24 25.65 25.40
CA GLN A 150 -9.95 25.69 26.85
C GLN A 150 -8.77 26.62 27.18
N THR A 151 -7.69 26.57 26.39
CA THR A 151 -6.54 27.47 26.57
C THR A 151 -6.92 28.93 26.35
N ARG A 152 -7.74 29.23 25.33
CA ARG A 152 -8.21 30.60 25.08
C ARG A 152 -9.07 31.14 26.23
N GLU A 153 -10.04 30.36 26.70
CA GLU A 153 -10.91 30.75 27.82
C GLU A 153 -10.09 30.99 29.11
N THR A 154 -9.13 30.13 29.38
CA THR A 154 -8.21 30.26 30.52
C THR A 154 -7.40 31.57 30.44
N LEU A 155 -6.80 31.88 29.29
CA LEU A 155 -6.04 33.11 29.08
C LEU A 155 -6.89 34.40 29.16
N THR A 156 -8.19 34.29 28.88
CA THR A 156 -9.12 35.43 28.94
C THR A 156 -9.55 35.72 30.37
N ASN A 157 -9.65 34.69 31.22
CA ASN A 157 -9.99 34.82 32.65
C ASN A 157 -8.82 35.30 33.53
N PHE A 158 -7.61 35.39 32.99
CA PHE A 158 -6.42 35.92 33.67
C PHE A 158 -6.10 37.39 33.29
N LYS A 159 -6.97 38.05 32.51
CA LYS A 159 -6.91 39.48 32.21
C LYS A 159 -8.02 40.22 32.94
#